data_AF-A0A5N6QZ14-F1
#
_entry.id   AF-A0A5N6QZ14-F1
#
_cell.length_a   1.000
_cell.length_b   1.000
_cell.length_c   1.000
_cell.angle_alpha   90.00
_cell.angle_beta   90.00
_cell.angle_gamma   90.00
#
_symmetry.space_group_name_H-M   'P 1'
#
loop_
_entity.id
_entity.type
_entity.pdbx_description
1 polymer ?
#
loop_
_entity_poly.entity_id
_entity_poly.type
_entity_poly.pdbx_seq_one_letter_code
_entity_poly.pdbx_strand_id
1 'polypeptide(L)'
;MGGGTEAFPDLGQHCQHPDCHQLDFLPFKCDGCLKVFCLEHRSYRTHECPKSDHISRKVVVCEACSMSIEVTGRDGEGEKEMLERHERSGNCDPKKKKKPTCPVRRCKEKLTFSNTSTCKTCQQKVCLKHRFPAEHACGQAQAQACKGSWNDKFLAALASRNGRDCSKNGRGSASDTTTSLSVEAH
;
A
#
# COMPACT_ATOMS: atom_id res chain seq x y z
N MET A 1 12.05 45.71 17.61
CA MET A 1 11.07 45.04 18.47
C MET A 1 11.06 43.58 18.08
N GLY A 2 11.57 42.69 18.94
CA GLY A 2 11.65 41.25 18.67
C GLY A 2 10.30 40.60 18.96
N GLY A 3 9.69 39.98 17.95
CA GLY A 3 8.51 39.15 18.11
C GLY A 3 8.96 37.77 18.55
N GLY A 4 8.91 37.49 19.85
CA GLY A 4 9.21 36.18 20.43
C GLY A 4 8.36 35.96 21.68
N THR A 5 8.26 34.71 22.15
CA THR A 5 7.59 34.41 23.43
C THR A 5 8.49 34.85 24.60
N GLU A 6 7.92 35.10 25.79
CA GLU A 6 8.67 35.59 26.96
C GLU A 6 9.86 34.67 27.35
N ALA A 7 9.80 33.39 27.00
CA ALA A 7 10.86 32.41 27.23
C ALA A 7 11.90 32.32 26.09
N PHE A 8 11.55 32.74 24.87
CA PHE A 8 12.43 32.67 23.69
C PHE A 8 12.24 33.92 22.82
N PRO A 9 12.91 35.03 23.16
CA PRO A 9 12.73 36.32 22.49
C PRO A 9 13.17 36.34 21.02
N ASP A 10 14.03 35.40 20.61
CA ASP A 10 14.57 35.27 19.25
C ASP A 10 13.98 34.07 18.47
N LEU A 11 12.86 33.50 18.94
CA LEU A 11 12.25 32.33 18.31
C LEU A 11 11.40 32.72 17.09
N GLY A 12 11.71 32.10 15.95
CA GLY A 12 10.97 32.30 14.70
C GLY A 12 11.56 33.41 13.83
N GLN A 13 10.95 33.63 12.67
CA GLN A 13 11.34 34.68 11.73
C GLN A 13 10.09 35.30 11.10
N HIS A 14 10.19 36.58 10.75
CA HIS A 14 9.10 37.28 10.08
C HIS A 14 9.07 36.92 8.59
N CYS A 15 7.86 36.72 8.07
CA CYS A 15 7.64 36.52 6.65
C CYS A 15 8.12 37.74 5.85
N GLN A 16 8.95 37.51 4.84
CA GLN A 16 9.48 38.56 3.96
C GLN A 16 8.56 38.90 2.78
N HIS A 17 7.30 38.50 2.84
CA HIS A 17 6.26 38.94 1.90
C HIS A 17 5.82 40.36 2.26
N PRO A 18 5.72 41.29 1.28
CA PRO A 18 5.44 42.72 1.54
C PRO A 18 4.15 42.95 2.33
N ASP A 19 3.14 42.09 2.15
CA ASP A 19 1.83 42.29 2.78
C ASP A 19 1.60 41.46 4.06
N CYS A 20 2.53 40.59 4.46
CA CYS A 20 2.31 39.65 5.57
C CYS A 20 3.07 40.04 6.84
N HIS A 21 4.41 40.09 6.77
CA HIS A 21 5.30 40.37 7.91
C HIS A 21 5.02 39.57 9.20
N GLN A 22 4.23 38.49 9.13
CA GLN A 22 3.87 37.67 10.29
C GLN A 22 5.09 36.91 10.80
N LEU A 23 5.25 36.87 12.12
CA LEU A 23 6.22 36.00 12.78
C LEU A 23 5.76 34.53 12.68
N ASP A 24 6.58 33.69 12.04
CA ASP A 24 6.38 32.25 11.94
C ASP A 24 7.49 31.50 12.70
N PHE A 25 7.10 30.53 13.51
CA PHE A 25 8.03 29.70 14.28
C PHE A 25 8.64 28.56 13.43
N LEU A 26 8.07 28.28 12.26
CA LEU A 26 8.58 27.35 11.25
C LEU A 26 8.88 28.11 9.95
N PRO A 27 9.94 28.92 9.91
CA PRO A 27 10.28 29.68 8.72
C PRO A 27 10.65 28.80 7.53
N PHE A 28 10.04 29.07 6.37
CA PHE A 28 10.35 28.40 5.11
C PHE A 28 11.29 29.26 4.28
N LYS A 29 12.51 28.79 4.04
CA LYS A 29 13.44 29.45 3.12
C LYS A 29 13.17 29.00 1.67
N CYS A 30 12.92 29.95 0.78
CA CYS A 30 12.73 29.66 -0.65
C CYS A 30 14.08 29.37 -1.33
N ASP A 31 14.21 28.25 -2.04
CA ASP A 31 15.46 27.90 -2.74
C ASP A 31 15.75 28.80 -3.97
N GLY A 32 14.75 29.51 -4.49
CA GLY A 32 14.90 30.43 -5.62
C GLY A 32 15.42 31.81 -5.22
N CYS A 33 14.67 32.51 -4.37
CA CYS A 33 14.98 33.88 -3.94
C CYS A 33 15.70 33.97 -2.59
N LEU A 34 15.90 32.84 -1.89
CA LEU A 34 16.58 32.72 -0.58
C LEU A 34 15.92 33.50 0.57
N LYS A 35 14.74 34.07 0.34
CA LYS A 35 13.91 34.75 1.35
C LYS A 35 13.15 33.74 2.21
N VAL A 36 12.78 34.18 3.40
CA VAL A 36 12.06 33.43 4.42
C VAL A 36 10.58 33.82 4.41
N PHE A 37 9.70 32.82 4.43
CA PHE A 37 8.26 33.01 4.37
C PHE A 37 7.53 32.16 5.42
N CYS A 38 6.32 32.59 5.80
CA CYS A 38 5.42 31.81 6.65
C CYS A 38 4.75 30.68 5.86
N LEU A 39 3.95 29.85 6.53
CA LEU A 39 3.22 28.73 5.93
C LEU A 39 2.38 29.13 4.69
N GLU A 40 1.73 30.29 4.72
CA GLU A 40 0.87 30.79 3.63
C GLU A 40 1.68 31.26 2.42
N HIS A 41 2.83 31.90 2.66
CA HIS A 41 3.69 32.47 1.61
C HIS A 41 4.83 31.54 1.16
N ARG A 42 4.85 30.28 1.61
CA ARG A 42 5.94 29.32 1.33
C ARG A 42 6.10 28.93 -0.15
N SER A 43 5.03 29.04 -0.95
CA SER A 43 5.03 28.55 -2.33
C SER A 43 5.60 29.61 -3.27
N TYR A 44 6.27 29.20 -4.36
CA TYR A 44 6.81 30.11 -5.37
C TYR A 44 5.77 31.07 -5.97
N ARG A 45 4.50 30.64 -6.03
CA ARG A 45 3.40 31.45 -6.56
C ARG A 45 2.91 32.47 -5.55
N THR A 46 2.82 32.09 -4.27
CA THR A 46 2.24 32.96 -3.23
C THR A 46 3.13 34.13 -2.85
N HIS A 47 4.44 34.08 -3.12
CA HIS A 47 5.34 35.23 -2.94
C HIS A 47 5.91 35.78 -4.24
N GLU A 48 5.30 35.44 -5.38
CA GLU A 48 5.71 35.92 -6.71
C GLU A 48 7.23 35.77 -6.94
N CYS A 49 7.73 34.55 -6.77
CA CYS A 49 9.16 34.30 -6.80
C CYS A 49 9.77 34.68 -8.16
N PRO A 50 10.82 35.52 -8.19
CA PRO A 50 11.53 35.85 -9.43
C PRO A 50 12.16 34.64 -10.14
N LYS A 51 12.35 33.52 -9.42
CA LYS A 51 12.94 32.28 -9.93
C LYS A 51 11.95 31.10 -9.88
N SER A 52 10.66 31.37 -10.01
CA SER A 52 9.58 30.37 -9.92
C SER A 52 9.69 29.25 -10.98
N ASP A 53 10.25 29.55 -12.15
CA ASP A 53 10.30 28.61 -13.28
C ASP A 53 11.37 27.52 -13.14
N HIS A 54 12.48 27.79 -12.44
CA HIS A 54 13.68 26.93 -12.46
C HIS A 54 13.58 25.63 -11.65
N ILE A 55 12.55 25.49 -10.80
CA ILE A 55 12.48 24.42 -9.79
C ILE A 55 11.19 23.59 -9.92
N SER A 56 10.37 23.84 -10.95
CA SER A 56 9.25 22.94 -11.23
C SER A 56 9.79 21.57 -11.68
N ARG A 57 9.73 20.58 -10.77
CA ARG A 57 9.94 19.18 -11.14
C ARG A 57 8.71 18.74 -11.92
N LYS A 58 8.91 18.39 -13.19
CA LYS A 58 7.86 17.83 -14.03
C LYS A 58 8.16 16.35 -14.22
N VAL A 59 7.14 15.52 -14.23
CA VAL A 59 7.28 14.09 -14.50
C VAL A 59 6.61 13.82 -15.82
N VAL A 60 7.40 13.42 -16.82
CA VAL A 60 6.90 13.00 -18.13
C VAL A 60 6.84 11.48 -18.15
N VAL A 61 5.73 10.91 -18.60
CA VAL A 61 5.57 9.46 -18.73
C VAL A 61 5.84 9.07 -20.17
N CYS A 62 6.79 8.17 -20.41
CA CYS A 62 7.02 7.62 -21.74
C CYS A 62 5.85 6.75 -22.16
N GLU A 63 5.22 7.06 -23.29
CA GLU A 63 4.11 6.27 -23.81
C GLU A 63 4.54 4.89 -24.30
N ALA A 64 5.81 4.68 -24.68
CA ALA A 64 6.31 3.43 -25.24
C ALA A 64 6.60 2.34 -24.19
N CYS A 65 7.16 2.73 -23.03
CA CYS A 65 7.55 1.80 -21.95
C CYS A 65 6.80 2.05 -20.62
N SER A 66 6.01 3.12 -20.52
CA SER A 66 5.33 3.56 -19.29
C SER A 66 6.26 3.90 -18.13
N MET A 67 7.53 4.24 -18.42
CA MET A 67 8.48 4.71 -17.43
C MET A 67 8.27 6.20 -17.15
N SER A 68 8.32 6.59 -15.88
CA SER A 68 8.30 7.98 -15.44
C SER A 68 9.71 8.56 -15.52
N ILE A 69 9.86 9.70 -16.18
CA ILE A 69 11.09 10.44 -16.36
C ILE A 69 10.94 11.76 -15.60
N GLU A 70 11.80 11.98 -14.61
CA GLU A 70 11.83 13.24 -13.86
C GLU A 70 12.61 14.29 -14.66
N VAL A 71 11.99 15.45 -14.86
CA VAL A 71 12.58 16.60 -15.54
C VAL A 71 12.74 17.71 -14.52
N THR A 72 13.97 18.19 -14.37
CA THR A 72 14.25 19.35 -13.54
C THR A 72 14.25 20.58 -14.44
N GLY A 73 13.60 21.67 -14.03
CA GLY A 73 13.56 22.94 -14.79
C GLY A 73 14.91 23.63 -15.04
N ARG A 74 16.04 22.98 -14.75
CA ARG A 74 17.40 23.42 -15.12
C ARG A 74 17.75 23.09 -16.55
N ASP A 75 17.16 22.05 -17.10
CA ASP A 75 17.64 21.51 -18.37
C ASP A 75 17.18 22.37 -19.56
N GLY A 76 16.20 23.27 -19.42
CA GLY A 76 15.71 24.12 -20.54
C GLY A 76 15.12 23.32 -21.71
N GLU A 77 15.16 22.00 -21.61
CA GLU A 77 14.85 21.01 -22.61
C GLU A 77 13.36 20.69 -22.51
N GLY A 78 12.67 20.82 -23.63
CA GLY A 78 11.25 20.51 -23.72
C GLY A 78 10.97 19.03 -23.43
N GLU A 79 9.73 18.73 -23.05
CA GLU A 79 9.26 17.37 -22.74
C GLU A 79 9.63 16.35 -23.85
N LYS A 80 9.64 16.83 -25.10
CA LYS A 80 9.98 16.04 -26.29
C LYS A 80 11.46 15.61 -26.34
N GLU A 81 12.39 16.49 -25.99
CA GLU A 81 13.82 16.19 -26.02
C GLU A 81 14.21 15.20 -24.92
N MET A 82 13.56 15.29 -23.77
CA MET A 82 13.69 14.31 -22.69
C MET A 82 13.19 12.92 -23.11
N LEU A 83 12.05 12.87 -23.81
CA LEU A 83 11.51 11.63 -24.33
C LEU A 83 12.44 11.03 -25.39
N GLU A 84 12.99 11.85 -26.29
CA GLU A 84 13.94 11.40 -27.31
C GLU A 84 15.25 10.91 -26.68
N ARG A 85 15.76 11.59 -25.63
CA ARG A 85 16.91 11.11 -24.86
C ARG A 85 16.63 9.77 -24.21
N HIS A 86 15.44 9.57 -23.66
CA HIS A 86 15.04 8.30 -23.08
C HIS A 86 14.98 7.18 -24.13
N GLU A 87 14.40 7.45 -25.30
CA GLU A 87 14.37 6.52 -26.43
C GLU A 87 15.79 6.15 -26.90
N ARG A 88 16.69 7.14 -26.98
CA ARG A 88 18.09 6.97 -27.40
C ARG A 88 18.96 6.26 -26.36
N SER A 89 18.65 6.41 -25.07
CA SER A 89 19.42 5.82 -23.97
C SER A 89 19.36 4.28 -23.90
N GLY A 90 18.50 3.64 -24.71
CA GLY A 90 18.38 2.19 -24.76
C GLY A 90 17.73 1.56 -23.53
N ASN A 91 17.38 2.34 -22.51
CA ASN A 91 16.65 1.88 -21.32
C ASN A 91 15.11 1.91 -21.54
N CYS A 92 14.66 2.30 -22.73
CA CYS A 92 13.25 2.27 -23.13
C CYS A 92 12.86 0.85 -23.55
N ASP A 93 12.33 0.06 -22.61
CA ASP A 93 11.88 -1.31 -22.85
C ASP A 93 10.34 -1.41 -22.95
N PRO A 94 9.77 -1.52 -24.17
CA PRO A 94 8.31 -1.62 -24.35
C PRO A 94 7.73 -2.95 -23.80
N LYS A 95 8.56 -3.99 -23.62
CA LYS A 95 8.15 -5.28 -23.04
C LYS A 95 7.76 -5.15 -21.56
N LYS A 96 8.29 -4.16 -20.85
CA LYS A 96 8.00 -3.92 -19.41
C LYS A 96 6.58 -3.39 -19.15
N LYS A 97 5.84 -2.97 -20.19
CA LYS A 97 4.43 -2.57 -20.06
C LYS A 97 3.49 -3.70 -19.60
N LYS A 98 3.82 -4.96 -19.93
CA LYS A 98 2.96 -6.09 -19.60
C LYS A 98 3.17 -6.49 -18.14
N LYS A 99 2.29 -5.98 -17.28
CA LYS A 99 2.25 -6.36 -15.87
C LYS A 99 1.89 -7.85 -15.75
N PRO A 100 2.63 -8.64 -14.95
CA PRO A 100 2.33 -10.06 -14.79
C PRO A 100 0.98 -10.23 -14.07
N THR A 101 0.27 -11.32 -14.38
CA THR A 101 -0.96 -11.71 -13.67
C THR A 101 -0.65 -12.66 -12.52
N CYS A 102 -1.51 -12.67 -11.50
CA CYS A 102 -1.37 -13.59 -10.38
C CYS A 102 -1.32 -15.05 -10.87
N PRO A 103 -0.38 -15.89 -10.38
CA PRO A 103 -0.21 -17.27 -10.83
C PRO A 103 -1.29 -18.23 -10.30
N VAL A 104 -2.15 -17.78 -9.37
CA VAL A 104 -3.19 -18.63 -8.76
C VAL A 104 -4.27 -18.99 -9.78
N ARG A 105 -4.66 -20.26 -9.82
CA ARG A 105 -5.72 -20.76 -10.71
C ARG A 105 -7.01 -19.98 -10.45
N ARG A 106 -7.62 -19.47 -11.53
CA ARG A 106 -8.84 -18.62 -11.51
C ARG A 106 -8.64 -17.18 -10.99
N CYS A 107 -7.42 -16.76 -10.62
CA CYS A 107 -7.12 -15.37 -10.35
C CYS A 107 -6.64 -14.65 -11.62
N LYS A 108 -7.32 -13.57 -12.02
CA LYS A 108 -6.94 -12.72 -13.18
C LYS A 108 -6.44 -11.34 -12.76
N GLU A 109 -6.09 -11.18 -11.49
CA GLU A 109 -5.62 -9.91 -10.93
C GLU A 109 -4.23 -9.56 -11.51
N LYS A 110 -4.09 -8.35 -12.07
CA LYS A 110 -2.81 -7.86 -12.60
C LYS A 110 -1.95 -7.39 -11.44
N LEU A 111 -0.72 -7.90 -11.34
CA LEU A 111 0.24 -7.55 -10.31
C LEU A 111 0.80 -6.15 -10.58
N THR A 112 0.29 -5.17 -9.85
CA THR A 112 0.80 -3.79 -9.81
C THR A 112 1.72 -3.61 -8.61
N PHE A 113 2.48 -2.50 -8.56
CA PHE A 113 3.34 -2.16 -7.42
C PHE A 113 2.59 -2.27 -6.08
N SER A 114 1.37 -1.74 -6.00
CA SER A 114 0.57 -1.73 -4.77
C SER A 114 -0.11 -3.07 -4.45
N ASN A 115 -0.41 -3.89 -5.47
CA ASN A 115 -1.17 -5.13 -5.30
C ASN A 115 -0.27 -6.39 -5.17
N THR A 116 1.04 -6.26 -5.38
CA THR A 116 1.95 -7.40 -5.40
C THR A 116 2.53 -7.68 -4.02
N SER A 117 2.54 -8.96 -3.63
CA SER A 117 3.26 -9.46 -2.47
C SER A 117 4.13 -10.66 -2.87
N THR A 118 5.36 -10.70 -2.39
CA THR A 118 6.27 -11.84 -2.62
C THR A 118 6.14 -12.81 -1.46
N CYS A 119 5.75 -14.06 -1.73
CA CYS A 119 5.68 -15.09 -0.71
C CYS A 119 7.08 -15.39 -0.15
N LYS A 120 7.26 -15.35 1.17
CA LYS A 120 8.56 -15.61 1.82
C LYS A 120 9.03 -17.07 1.64
N THR A 121 8.09 -17.97 1.36
CA THR A 121 8.31 -19.41 1.37
C THR A 121 8.62 -19.98 -0.02
N CYS A 122 7.91 -19.53 -1.05
CA CYS A 122 8.08 -19.99 -2.43
C CYS A 122 8.56 -18.90 -3.39
N GLN A 123 8.75 -17.66 -2.90
CA GLN A 123 9.24 -16.50 -3.66
C GLN A 123 8.38 -16.10 -4.87
N GLN A 124 7.17 -16.66 -4.98
CA GLN A 124 6.21 -16.27 -6.02
C GLN A 124 5.57 -14.92 -5.69
N LYS A 125 5.47 -14.06 -6.72
CA LYS A 125 4.71 -12.81 -6.67
C LYS A 125 3.23 -13.11 -6.86
N VAL A 126 2.44 -12.84 -5.83
CA VAL A 126 1.00 -13.09 -5.79
C VAL A 126 0.27 -11.78 -5.46
N CYS A 127 -1.01 -11.69 -5.83
CA CYS A 127 -1.82 -10.53 -5.48
C CYS A 127 -2.10 -10.50 -3.97
N LEU A 128 -2.52 -9.36 -3.43
CA LEU A 128 -2.87 -9.24 -2.01
C LEU A 128 -3.91 -10.26 -1.53
N LYS A 129 -4.87 -10.63 -2.40
CA LYS A 129 -5.89 -11.66 -2.13
C LYS A 129 -5.36 -13.09 -2.01
N HIS A 130 -4.12 -13.34 -2.41
CA HIS A 130 -3.49 -14.66 -2.33
C HIS A 130 -2.13 -14.58 -1.61
N ARG A 131 -1.96 -13.55 -0.76
CA ARG A 131 -0.73 -13.29 -0.01
C ARG A 131 -0.41 -14.42 0.96
N PHE A 132 -1.43 -15.10 1.48
CA PHE A 132 -1.25 -16.18 2.44
C PHE A 132 -0.84 -17.49 1.74
N PRO A 133 0.03 -18.31 2.36
CA PRO A 133 0.48 -19.59 1.79
C PRO A 133 -0.64 -20.60 1.49
N ALA A 134 -1.79 -20.50 2.17
CA ALA A 134 -2.95 -21.35 1.94
C ALA A 134 -3.74 -20.96 0.68
N GLU A 135 -3.59 -19.72 0.22
CA GLU A 135 -4.36 -19.14 -0.88
C GLU A 135 -3.68 -19.24 -2.24
N HIS A 136 -2.46 -19.79 -2.27
CA HIS A 136 -1.78 -20.20 -3.48
C HIS A 136 -1.23 -21.61 -3.28
N ALA A 137 -0.94 -22.32 -4.37
CA ALA A 137 -0.23 -23.59 -4.32
C ALA A 137 1.24 -23.33 -3.93
N CYS A 138 1.45 -22.92 -2.68
CA CYS A 138 2.76 -22.59 -2.14
C CYS A 138 3.61 -23.86 -2.13
N GLY A 139 4.82 -23.79 -2.68
CA GLY A 139 5.71 -24.95 -2.85
C GLY A 139 6.01 -25.73 -1.56
N GLN A 140 5.82 -25.14 -0.38
CA GLN A 140 5.92 -25.85 0.91
C GLN A 140 4.56 -26.29 1.51
N ALA A 141 3.43 -25.66 1.13
CA ALA A 141 2.10 -26.09 1.58
C ALA A 141 1.69 -27.42 0.93
N GLN A 142 2.13 -27.68 -0.30
CA GLN A 142 1.92 -28.97 -0.97
C GLN A 142 2.81 -30.10 -0.43
N ALA A 143 3.95 -29.79 0.21
CA ALA A 143 4.80 -30.80 0.85
C ALA A 143 4.20 -31.31 2.19
N GLN A 144 3.32 -30.53 2.83
CA GLN A 144 2.62 -30.95 4.05
C GLN A 144 1.24 -31.57 3.78
N ALA A 145 0.63 -31.34 2.62
CA ALA A 145 -0.62 -31.99 2.23
C ALA A 145 -0.46 -33.48 1.83
N CYS A 146 0.76 -33.95 1.50
CA CYS A 146 1.00 -35.37 1.15
C CYS A 146 1.70 -36.20 2.24
N LYS A 147 1.93 -35.66 3.44
CA LYS A 147 2.53 -36.38 4.59
C LYS A 147 1.71 -36.28 5.88
N GLY A 148 0.40 -36.15 5.77
CA GLY A 148 -0.55 -36.27 6.87
C GLY A 148 -1.15 -37.68 6.95
N SER A 149 -0.33 -38.68 7.26
CA SER A 149 -0.81 -39.98 7.76
C SER A 149 -1.41 -39.75 9.15
N TRP A 150 -2.68 -39.33 9.20
CA TRP A 150 -3.41 -39.24 10.46
C TRP A 150 -4.87 -39.64 10.28
N ASN A 151 -5.17 -40.85 10.77
CA ASN A 151 -6.47 -41.34 11.27
C ASN A 151 -7.31 -42.34 10.45
N ASP A 152 -6.67 -43.32 9.79
CA ASP A 152 -7.35 -44.61 9.47
C ASP A 152 -7.77 -45.39 10.73
N LYS A 153 -7.15 -45.10 11.88
CA LYS A 153 -7.46 -45.74 13.16
C LYS A 153 -8.85 -45.36 13.71
N PHE A 154 -9.35 -44.18 13.37
CA PHE A 154 -10.66 -43.69 13.85
C PHE A 154 -11.81 -44.34 13.08
N LEU A 155 -11.71 -44.43 11.75
CA LEU A 155 -12.70 -45.11 10.90
C LEU A 155 -12.69 -46.64 11.11
N ALA A 156 -11.52 -47.25 11.37
CA ALA A 156 -11.41 -48.66 11.73
C ALA A 156 -12.04 -49.01 13.09
N ALA A 157 -11.92 -48.11 14.09
CA ALA A 157 -12.55 -48.27 15.40
C ALA A 157 -14.08 -48.12 15.35
N LEU A 158 -14.59 -47.30 14.42
CA LEU A 158 -16.04 -47.16 14.18
C LEU A 158 -16.63 -48.40 13.50
N ALA A 159 -15.92 -48.98 12.53
CA ALA A 159 -16.33 -50.19 11.81
C ALA A 159 -16.29 -51.46 12.69
N SER A 160 -15.50 -51.45 13.76
CA SER A 160 -15.38 -52.59 14.69
C SER A 160 -16.46 -52.62 15.78
N ARG A 161 -17.28 -51.57 15.91
CA ARG A 161 -18.46 -51.56 16.78
C ARG A 161 -19.64 -52.25 16.09
N ASN A 162 -19.50 -53.55 15.90
CA ASN A 162 -20.63 -54.42 15.55
C ASN A 162 -21.48 -54.66 16.81
N GLY A 163 -22.38 -53.72 17.09
CA GLY A 163 -23.29 -53.75 18.23
C GLY A 163 -24.69 -54.17 17.80
N ARG A 164 -25.07 -55.38 18.24
CA ARG A 164 -26.38 -56.02 18.09
C ARG A 164 -27.55 -55.14 18.56
N ASP A 165 -28.66 -55.38 17.88
CA ASP A 165 -30.03 -54.90 18.03
C ASP A 165 -30.52 -54.59 19.46
N CYS A 166 -31.29 -53.50 19.60
CA CYS A 166 -32.41 -53.46 20.53
C CYS A 166 -33.50 -52.52 19.99
N SER A 167 -34.26 -53.04 19.03
CA SER A 167 -35.53 -52.48 18.56
C SER A 167 -36.68 -53.10 19.36
N LYS A 168 -37.33 -52.32 20.26
CA LYS A 168 -38.80 -52.14 20.35
C LYS A 168 -39.32 -51.65 21.72
N ASN A 169 -40.25 -50.69 21.59
CA ASN A 169 -41.46 -50.42 22.36
C ASN A 169 -41.41 -49.73 23.74
N GLY A 170 -42.24 -48.68 23.82
CA GLY A 170 -42.76 -48.07 25.06
C GLY A 170 -42.75 -46.54 24.97
N ARG A 171 -43.73 -45.91 24.32
CA ARG A 171 -44.87 -45.23 24.97
C ARG A 171 -44.48 -44.44 26.23
N GLY A 172 -44.61 -43.12 26.18
CA GLY A 172 -44.61 -42.27 27.36
C GLY A 172 -44.37 -40.80 27.05
N SER A 173 -45.47 -40.05 27.00
CA SER A 173 -45.55 -38.58 26.92
C SER A 173 -44.74 -37.88 28.03
N ALA A 174 -44.21 -36.68 27.74
CA ALA A 174 -44.49 -35.45 28.48
C ALA A 174 -43.68 -34.25 27.95
N SER A 175 -44.42 -33.15 27.74
CA SER A 175 -44.09 -31.72 27.75
C SER A 175 -43.21 -31.32 28.96
N ASP A 176 -42.61 -30.15 29.17
CA ASP A 176 -42.91 -28.72 28.94
C ASP A 176 -41.55 -27.99 29.24
N THR A 177 -41.06 -27.01 28.46
CA THR A 177 -41.29 -25.54 28.53
C THR A 177 -40.45 -24.78 29.56
N THR A 178 -40.17 -23.51 29.20
CA THR A 178 -39.77 -22.32 29.98
C THR A 178 -38.27 -22.01 30.12
N THR A 179 -37.77 -20.95 29.45
CA THR A 179 -37.59 -19.54 29.93
C THR A 179 -36.22 -19.42 30.63
N SER A 180 -35.27 -18.50 30.38
CA SER A 180 -35.34 -17.07 30.09
C SER A 180 -33.93 -16.48 29.81
N LEU A 181 -33.93 -15.39 29.04
CA LEU A 181 -33.15 -14.14 29.18
C LEU A 181 -31.61 -14.09 29.10
N SER A 182 -31.17 -13.32 28.09
CA SER A 182 -29.94 -12.52 27.95
C SER A 182 -29.69 -11.55 29.10
N VAL A 183 -28.42 -11.21 29.36
CA VAL A 183 -27.89 -9.82 29.26
C VAL A 183 -26.34 -9.76 29.37
N GLU A 184 -25.76 -9.00 28.43
CA GLU A 184 -24.69 -7.95 28.51
C GLU A 184 -23.45 -8.15 29.40
N ALA A 185 -22.21 -8.02 28.90
CA ALA A 185 -21.48 -6.87 28.32
C ALA A 185 -20.98 -5.85 29.37
N HIS A 186 -19.65 -5.78 29.49
CA HIS A 186 -18.85 -4.63 29.91
C HIS A 186 -17.60 -4.58 29.03
#